data_AF-A0A1B4LBQ3-F1
#
_entry.id   AF-A0A1B4LBQ3-F1
#
_cell.length_a   1.000
_cell.length_b   1.000
_cell.length_c   1.000
_cell.angle_alpha   90.00
_cell.angle_beta   90.00
_cell.angle_gamma   90.00
#
_symmetry.space_group_name_H-M   'P 1'
#
loop_
_entity.id
_entity.type
_entity.pdbx_description
1 polymer ?
#
loop_
_entity_poly.entity_id
_entity_poly.type
_entity_poly.pdbx_seq_one_letter_code
_entity_poly.pdbx_strand_id
1 'polypeptide(L)'
;MRYFTTTDVGQSIRKAFGGYTHILVNRGYTTIKPVFFKSASIADLPVYVWAWWDRASDGQLGKWRDRGGVLLDRYTYSDRAGPADVLVFVECPMTMDRLTRSHVNTSEYTVIPVPHTWRVHEECIDLRTPRVEDLRAIWSACRGQRLTDEQLEVETGIPRQRVTYMRKSLKPVEEWELRPRLAPDAPGLVPAWDWIGSGRTESKKVAREEGHKAAIKQMARLGHISLTKWQVYSSDEPDWDLLERKRLQAIANLAEVRSLVESLPDHLQA
;
A
#
# COMPACT_ATOMS: atom_id res chain seq x y z
N MET A 1 0.21 -4.99 26.70
CA MET A 1 0.38 -5.85 25.51
C MET A 1 1.81 -6.38 25.49
N ARG A 2 2.01 -7.69 25.28
CA ARG A 2 3.35 -8.29 25.11
C ARG A 2 3.74 -8.26 23.63
N TYR A 3 5.00 -8.00 23.35
CA TYR A 3 5.54 -8.02 21.99
C TYR A 3 6.72 -8.99 21.91
N PHE A 4 6.84 -9.63 20.75
CA PHE A 4 7.96 -10.47 20.40
C PHE A 4 8.46 -10.15 19.00
N THR A 5 9.71 -10.49 18.73
CA THR A 5 10.27 -10.48 17.38
C THR A 5 10.28 -11.86 16.77
N THR A 6 10.43 -11.95 15.45
CA THR A 6 10.74 -13.22 14.80
C THR A 6 11.53 -13.04 13.52
N THR A 7 12.35 -14.01 13.16
CA THR A 7 12.97 -14.12 11.84
C THR A 7 12.23 -15.11 10.93
N ASP A 8 11.30 -15.91 11.48
CA ASP A 8 10.45 -16.86 10.75
C ASP A 8 8.98 -16.67 11.13
N VAL A 9 8.29 -15.89 10.29
CA VAL A 9 6.86 -15.62 10.43
C VAL A 9 6.03 -16.91 10.38
N GLY A 10 6.39 -17.88 9.54
CA GLY A 10 5.63 -19.13 9.39
C GLY A 10 5.69 -19.97 10.67
N GLN A 11 6.88 -20.15 11.23
CA GLN A 11 7.04 -20.85 12.50
C GLN A 11 6.39 -20.12 13.67
N SER A 12 6.42 -18.79 13.68
CA SER A 12 5.70 -18.00 14.69
C SER A 12 4.19 -18.19 14.63
N ILE A 13 3.61 -18.24 13.43
CA ILE A 13 2.18 -18.54 13.26
C ILE A 13 1.87 -19.95 13.78
N ARG A 14 2.71 -20.94 13.48
CA ARG A 14 2.53 -22.32 13.96
C ARG A 14 2.62 -22.43 15.48
N LYS A 15 3.62 -21.80 16.08
CA LYS A 15 3.78 -21.73 17.54
C LYS A 15 2.55 -21.10 18.19
N ALA A 16 2.07 -19.98 17.66
CA ALA A 16 0.88 -19.31 18.15
C ALA A 16 -0.37 -20.21 18.01
N PHE A 17 -0.56 -20.84 16.86
CA PHE A 17 -1.68 -21.76 16.62
C PHE A 17 -1.65 -23.01 17.54
N GLY A 18 -0.46 -23.44 17.97
CA GLY A 18 -0.34 -24.53 18.95
C GLY A 18 -0.83 -24.19 20.36
N GLY A 19 -0.93 -22.90 20.70
CA GLY A 19 -1.33 -22.42 22.02
C GLY A 19 -2.63 -21.60 22.07
N TYR A 20 -3.14 -21.15 20.92
CA TYR A 20 -4.24 -20.18 20.85
C TYR A 20 -5.21 -20.48 19.71
N THR A 21 -6.43 -19.96 19.81
CA THR A 21 -7.55 -20.33 18.92
C THR A 21 -7.64 -19.40 17.72
N HIS A 22 -7.51 -18.09 17.93
CA HIS A 22 -7.73 -17.07 16.90
C HIS A 22 -6.42 -16.32 16.59
N ILE A 23 -5.72 -16.79 15.56
CA ILE A 23 -4.47 -16.18 15.10
C ILE A 23 -4.77 -15.21 13.96
N LEU A 24 -4.44 -13.94 14.16
CA LEU A 24 -4.57 -12.90 13.14
C LEU A 24 -3.22 -12.64 12.50
N VAL A 25 -3.17 -12.67 11.17
CA VAL A 25 -1.95 -12.39 10.41
C VAL A 25 -2.16 -11.13 9.58
N ASN A 26 -1.52 -10.03 9.98
CA ASN A 26 -1.57 -8.79 9.22
C ASN A 26 -0.69 -8.93 7.97
N ARG A 27 -1.35 -9.08 6.82
CA ARG A 27 -0.78 -9.15 5.48
C ARG A 27 -0.94 -7.84 4.70
N GLY A 28 -1.11 -6.72 5.41
CA GLY A 28 -1.15 -5.38 4.81
C GLY A 28 0.25 -4.87 4.53
N TYR A 29 0.82 -5.13 3.36
CA TYR A 29 2.16 -4.61 3.03
C TYR A 29 2.19 -3.08 2.97
N THR A 30 3.20 -2.48 3.59
CA THR A 30 3.42 -1.04 3.63
C THR A 30 4.69 -0.56 2.98
N THR A 31 5.72 -1.40 2.84
CA THR A 31 6.89 -0.98 2.07
C THR A 31 6.57 -0.93 0.56
N ILE A 32 7.33 -0.14 -0.20
CA ILE A 32 7.14 -0.05 -1.67
C ILE A 32 7.56 -1.36 -2.36
N LYS A 33 8.54 -2.06 -1.80
CA LYS A 33 9.05 -3.36 -2.28
C LYS A 33 8.82 -4.41 -1.18
N PRO A 34 7.59 -4.94 -1.07
CA PRO A 34 7.25 -5.83 0.03
C PRO A 34 7.97 -7.17 -0.05
N VAL A 35 8.34 -7.68 1.13
CA VAL A 35 8.77 -9.08 1.28
C VAL A 35 7.51 -9.94 1.33
N PHE A 36 7.21 -10.63 0.22
CA PHE A 36 6.01 -11.44 0.15
C PHE A 36 6.10 -12.66 1.07
N PHE A 37 5.09 -12.80 1.92
CA PHE A 37 4.91 -13.96 2.77
C PHE A 37 4.44 -15.15 1.93
N LYS A 38 5.17 -16.25 2.02
CA LYS A 38 4.86 -17.51 1.35
C LYS A 38 3.80 -18.26 2.16
N SER A 39 2.52 -18.04 1.87
CA SER A 39 1.41 -18.70 2.56
C SER A 39 1.45 -20.23 2.51
N ALA A 40 2.20 -20.82 1.56
CA ALA A 40 2.48 -22.25 1.53
C ALA A 40 3.11 -22.78 2.83
N SER A 41 3.81 -21.95 3.61
CA SER A 41 4.42 -22.35 4.88
C SER A 41 3.41 -22.68 5.99
N ILE A 42 2.14 -22.34 5.81
CA ILE A 42 1.03 -22.57 6.75
C ILE A 42 -0.18 -23.23 6.08
N ALA A 43 -0.02 -23.80 4.88
CA ALA A 43 -1.13 -24.28 4.06
C ALA A 43 -1.87 -25.49 4.64
N ASP A 44 -1.25 -26.21 5.58
CA ASP A 44 -1.81 -27.31 6.36
C ASP A 44 -2.71 -26.84 7.52
N LEU A 45 -2.65 -25.56 7.89
CA LEU A 45 -3.49 -24.98 8.95
C LEU A 45 -4.88 -24.59 8.41
N PRO A 46 -5.91 -24.44 9.28
CA PRO A 46 -7.19 -23.85 8.89
C PRO A 46 -7.02 -22.35 8.59
N VAL A 47 -6.72 -22.04 7.33
CA VAL A 47 -6.43 -20.68 6.85
C VAL A 47 -7.66 -20.05 6.20
N TYR A 48 -7.97 -18.83 6.64
CA TYR A 48 -9.00 -17.96 6.09
C TYR A 48 -8.35 -16.70 5.51
N VAL A 49 -9.01 -16.06 4.54
CA VAL A 49 -8.53 -14.82 3.92
C VAL A 49 -9.62 -13.79 3.93
N TRP A 50 -9.31 -12.60 4.42
CA TRP A 50 -10.26 -11.50 4.50
C TRP A 50 -9.65 -10.16 4.10
N ALA A 51 -10.47 -9.30 3.50
CA ALA A 51 -10.14 -7.91 3.28
C ALA A 51 -11.38 -7.03 3.41
N TRP A 52 -11.27 -5.96 4.19
CA TRP A 52 -12.36 -5.00 4.43
C TRP A 52 -13.08 -4.52 3.16
N TRP A 53 -12.35 -4.31 2.06
CA TRP A 53 -12.92 -3.80 0.81
C TRP A 53 -13.51 -4.88 -0.10
N ASP A 54 -13.41 -6.14 0.28
CA ASP A 54 -13.78 -7.30 -0.54
C ASP A 54 -14.90 -8.09 0.14
N ARG A 55 -16.15 -7.68 -0.13
CA ARG A 55 -17.34 -8.28 0.49
C ARG A 55 -17.46 -9.78 0.24
N ALA A 56 -16.88 -10.29 -0.85
CA ALA A 56 -16.88 -11.73 -1.11
C ALA A 56 -16.07 -12.52 -0.05
N SER A 57 -15.16 -11.84 0.66
CA SER A 57 -14.35 -12.44 1.72
C SER A 57 -15.02 -12.42 3.10
N ASP A 58 -16.15 -11.74 3.30
CA ASP A 58 -16.80 -11.63 4.61
C ASP A 58 -17.26 -12.98 5.18
N GLY A 59 -17.66 -13.91 4.30
CA GLY A 59 -17.99 -15.28 4.71
C GLY A 59 -16.79 -16.06 5.29
N GLN A 60 -15.56 -15.70 4.91
CA GLN A 60 -14.34 -16.28 5.48
C GLN A 60 -14.09 -15.73 6.90
N LEU A 61 -14.31 -14.43 7.11
CA LEU A 61 -14.21 -13.80 8.42
C LEU A 61 -15.19 -14.41 9.43
N GLY A 62 -16.44 -14.63 9.01
CA GLY A 62 -17.45 -15.30 9.86
C GLY A 62 -17.00 -16.68 10.30
N LYS A 63 -16.55 -17.52 9.34
CA LYS A 63 -16.06 -18.87 9.65
C LYS A 63 -14.86 -18.87 10.59
N TRP A 64 -13.92 -17.93 10.42
CA TRP A 64 -12.77 -17.81 11.32
C TRP A 64 -13.19 -17.42 12.74
N ARG A 65 -14.13 -16.47 12.88
CA ARG A 65 -14.66 -16.07 14.20
C ARG A 65 -15.31 -17.26 14.92
N ASP A 66 -16.09 -18.06 14.19
CA ASP A 66 -16.82 -19.19 14.77
C ASP A 66 -15.93 -20.39 15.11
N ARG A 67 -14.88 -20.65 14.29
CA ARG A 67 -14.12 -21.90 14.33
C ARG A 67 -12.68 -21.76 14.80
N GLY A 68 -12.17 -20.55 14.93
CA GLY A 68 -10.74 -20.31 15.11
C GLY A 68 -9.92 -20.63 13.86
N GLY A 69 -8.61 -20.59 14.00
CA GLY A 69 -7.65 -20.79 12.93
C GLY A 69 -6.81 -19.55 12.65
N VAL A 70 -6.28 -19.49 11.43
CA VAL A 70 -5.40 -18.41 10.98
C VAL A 70 -6.14 -17.52 10.00
N LEU A 71 -6.29 -16.23 10.31
CA LEU A 71 -6.87 -15.25 9.39
C LEU A 71 -5.78 -14.42 8.74
N LEU A 72 -5.64 -14.52 7.42
CA LEU A 72 -4.84 -13.61 6.61
C LEU A 72 -5.64 -12.33 6.34
N ASP A 73 -5.40 -11.30 7.14
CA ASP A 73 -6.00 -9.98 6.99
C ASP A 73 -5.20 -9.14 6.00
N ARG A 74 -5.81 -8.75 4.88
CA ARG A 74 -5.15 -7.89 3.88
C ARG A 74 -5.25 -6.41 4.20
N TYR A 75 -5.99 -6.00 5.22
CA TYR A 75 -6.12 -4.59 5.57
C TYR A 75 -4.82 -4.06 6.20
N THR A 76 -4.56 -2.76 6.00
CA THR A 76 -3.33 -2.11 6.50
C THR A 76 -3.28 -2.11 8.03
N TYR A 77 -4.44 -1.95 8.65
CA TYR A 77 -4.65 -2.00 10.10
C TYR A 77 -5.53 -3.22 10.40
N SER A 78 -5.27 -3.92 11.49
CA SER A 78 -6.06 -5.10 11.85
C SER A 78 -7.24 -4.82 12.80
N ASP A 79 -7.54 -3.54 13.02
CA ASP A 79 -8.61 -3.06 13.91
C ASP A 79 -10.02 -3.55 13.51
N ARG A 80 -10.24 -3.90 12.24
CA ARG A 80 -11.57 -4.28 11.72
C ARG A 80 -11.84 -5.78 11.71
N ALA A 81 -10.84 -6.63 11.85
CA ALA A 81 -11.04 -8.08 11.88
C ALA A 81 -11.81 -8.53 13.14
N GLY A 82 -11.73 -7.75 14.22
CA GLY A 82 -12.32 -8.05 15.52
C GLY A 82 -11.32 -8.69 16.49
N PRO A 83 -11.80 -9.31 17.59
CA PRO A 83 -10.96 -9.95 18.59
C PRO A 83 -10.08 -11.06 18.02
N ALA A 84 -8.83 -11.12 18.47
CA ALA A 84 -7.88 -12.19 18.18
C ALA A 84 -7.04 -12.48 19.42
N ASP A 85 -6.55 -13.70 19.56
CA ASP A 85 -5.64 -14.06 20.64
C ASP A 85 -4.26 -13.44 20.37
N VAL A 86 -3.73 -13.73 19.18
CA VAL A 86 -2.38 -13.36 18.76
C VAL A 86 -2.43 -12.64 17.44
N LEU A 87 -1.64 -11.56 17.31
CA LEU A 87 -1.38 -10.88 16.06
C LEU A 87 0.04 -11.19 15.57
N VAL A 88 0.18 -11.59 14.31
CA VAL A 88 1.49 -11.76 13.64
C VAL A 88 1.56 -10.85 12.43
N PHE A 89 2.56 -9.97 12.39
CA PHE A 89 2.85 -9.19 11.18
C PHE A 89 3.64 -10.04 10.17
N VAL A 90 3.34 -9.89 8.89
CA VAL A 90 4.19 -10.45 7.82
C VAL A 90 5.30 -9.50 7.37
N GLU A 91 5.17 -8.22 7.69
CA GLU A 91 6.12 -7.17 7.37
C GLU A 91 6.23 -6.22 8.57
N CYS A 92 7.46 -5.86 8.94
CA CYS A 92 7.73 -4.94 10.02
C CYS A 92 7.03 -3.58 9.75
N PRO A 93 6.20 -3.07 10.68
CA PRO A 93 5.52 -1.80 10.49
C PRO A 93 6.53 -0.65 10.36
N MET A 94 6.11 0.45 9.73
CA MET A 94 6.95 1.66 9.58
C MET A 94 6.66 2.72 10.65
N THR A 95 5.57 2.58 11.41
CA THR A 95 5.13 3.56 12.40
C THR A 95 4.54 2.87 13.62
N MET A 96 4.66 3.53 14.78
CA MET A 96 3.99 3.08 16.01
C MET A 96 2.47 3.14 15.89
N ASP A 97 1.89 4.13 15.19
CA ASP A 97 0.44 4.19 14.93
C ASP A 97 -0.07 2.89 14.27
N ARG A 98 0.66 2.39 13.27
CA ARG A 98 0.29 1.14 12.61
C ARG A 98 0.31 -0.04 13.57
N LEU A 99 1.35 -0.13 14.40
CA LEU A 99 1.45 -1.18 15.42
C LEU A 99 0.29 -1.08 16.40
N THR A 100 0.06 0.10 16.98
CA THR A 100 -0.97 0.38 17.99
C THR A 100 -2.37 0.07 17.50
N ARG A 101 -2.72 0.56 16.33
CA ARG A 101 -4.05 0.32 15.75
C ARG A 101 -4.27 -1.14 15.36
N SER A 102 -3.23 -1.87 14.98
CA SER A 102 -3.40 -3.26 14.54
C SER A 102 -3.63 -4.23 15.70
N HIS A 103 -3.02 -4.00 16.87
CA HIS A 103 -3.14 -4.90 18.02
C HIS A 103 -4.28 -4.53 18.99
N VAL A 104 -5.10 -3.52 18.66
CA VAL A 104 -6.14 -3.00 19.57
C VAL A 104 -7.12 -4.06 20.07
N ASN A 105 -7.39 -5.08 19.25
CA ASN A 105 -8.30 -6.18 19.59
C ASN A 105 -7.56 -7.50 19.87
N THR A 106 -6.25 -7.43 20.14
CA THR A 106 -5.43 -8.60 20.46
C THR A 106 -5.36 -8.78 21.98
N SER A 107 -5.58 -10.00 22.49
CA SER A 107 -5.60 -10.25 23.93
C SER A 107 -4.24 -10.66 24.52
N GLU A 108 -3.41 -11.39 23.77
CA GLU A 108 -2.25 -12.08 24.36
C GLU A 108 -0.91 -11.40 24.05
N TYR A 109 -0.53 -11.41 22.78
CA TYR A 109 0.71 -10.80 22.31
C TYR A 109 0.70 -10.51 20.80
N THR A 110 1.67 -9.71 20.38
CA THR A 110 1.93 -9.39 18.98
C THR A 110 3.35 -9.79 18.58
N VAL A 111 3.49 -10.43 17.43
CA VAL A 111 4.79 -10.83 16.85
C VAL A 111 5.12 -9.94 15.67
N ILE A 112 6.31 -9.33 15.69
CA ILE A 112 6.81 -8.42 14.67
C ILE A 112 8.02 -9.06 13.98
N PRO A 113 8.02 -9.22 12.64
CA PRO A 113 9.17 -9.78 11.96
C PRO A 113 10.33 -8.79 11.96
N VAL A 114 11.53 -9.28 12.23
CA VAL A 114 12.76 -8.51 12.08
C VAL A 114 13.06 -8.39 10.59
N PRO A 115 13.16 -7.17 10.03
CA PRO A 115 13.53 -7.02 8.64
C PRO A 115 14.98 -7.48 8.43
N HIS A 116 15.27 -8.17 7.32
CA HIS A 116 16.65 -8.53 6.96
C HIS A 116 17.56 -7.30 6.84
N THR A 117 17.00 -6.16 6.45
CA THR A 117 17.66 -4.86 6.42
C THR A 117 16.62 -3.74 6.55
N TRP A 118 17.00 -2.65 7.24
CA TRP A 118 16.18 -1.45 7.35
C TRP A 118 16.17 -0.60 6.06
N ARG A 119 17.04 -0.90 5.09
CA ARG A 119 17.18 -0.14 3.85
C ARG A 119 15.88 -0.01 3.04
N VAL A 120 15.01 -1.03 3.08
CA VAL A 120 13.72 -1.00 2.36
C VAL A 120 12.75 -0.01 3.02
N HIS A 121 12.77 0.08 4.36
CA HIS A 121 11.98 1.04 5.12
C HIS A 121 12.49 2.47 4.90
N GLU A 122 13.81 2.66 4.91
CA GLU A 122 14.48 3.93 4.61
C GLU A 122 14.18 4.40 3.19
N GLU A 123 14.31 3.53 2.19
CA GLU A 123 13.97 3.83 0.78
C GLU A 123 12.48 4.21 0.65
N CYS A 124 11.60 3.57 1.43
CA CYS A 124 10.18 3.90 1.44
C CYS A 124 9.93 5.32 1.98
N ILE A 125 10.68 5.77 3.00
CA ILE A 125 10.64 7.15 3.49
C ILE A 125 11.14 8.11 2.41
N ASP A 126 12.28 7.83 1.79
CA ASP A 126 12.83 8.70 0.74
C ASP A 126 11.91 8.86 -0.48
N LEU A 127 11.09 7.85 -0.77
CA LEU A 127 10.15 7.90 -1.88
C LEU A 127 8.79 8.51 -1.52
N ARG A 128 8.31 8.35 -0.27
CA ARG A 128 6.98 8.85 0.17
C ARG A 128 7.02 10.21 0.84
N THR A 129 8.12 10.53 1.49
CA THR A 129 8.42 11.81 2.15
C THR A 129 9.84 12.23 1.74
N PRO A 130 10.03 12.62 0.46
CA PRO A 130 11.34 12.94 -0.09
C PRO A 130 11.93 14.17 0.58
N ARG A 131 13.23 14.39 0.37
CA ARG A 131 13.87 15.62 0.83
C ARG A 131 13.28 16.83 0.12
N VAL A 132 13.26 17.99 0.79
CA VAL A 132 12.72 19.22 0.22
C VAL A 132 13.47 19.63 -1.04
N GLU A 133 14.78 19.37 -1.13
CA GLU A 133 15.58 19.69 -2.32
C GLU A 133 15.10 18.91 -3.55
N ASP A 134 14.83 17.60 -3.39
CA ASP A 134 14.29 16.76 -4.46
C ASP A 134 12.90 17.26 -4.88
N LEU A 135 12.05 17.64 -3.92
CA LEU A 135 10.71 18.16 -4.20
C LEU A 135 10.75 19.52 -4.88
N ARG A 136 11.71 20.39 -4.53
CA ARG A 136 11.93 21.68 -5.18
C ARG A 136 12.40 21.51 -6.61
N ALA A 137 13.25 20.52 -6.89
CA ALA A 137 13.65 20.19 -8.27
C ALA A 137 12.44 19.76 -9.11
N ILE A 138 11.60 18.86 -8.58
CA ILE A 138 10.35 18.43 -9.25
C ILE A 138 9.40 19.60 -9.45
N TRP A 139 9.21 20.42 -8.41
CA TRP A 139 8.32 21.58 -8.47
C TRP A 139 8.78 22.64 -9.47
N SER A 140 10.09 22.89 -9.55
CA SER A 140 10.66 23.87 -10.47
C SER A 140 10.50 23.45 -11.94
N ALA A 141 10.56 22.14 -12.21
CA ALA A 141 10.27 21.56 -13.53
C ALA A 141 8.79 21.76 -13.90
N CYS A 142 7.85 21.43 -13.00
CA CYS A 142 6.43 21.50 -13.32
C CYS A 142 5.79 22.90 -13.22
N ARG A 143 5.98 23.62 -12.11
CA ARG A 143 5.44 24.98 -11.82
C ARG A 143 4.05 25.28 -12.44
N GLY A 144 3.04 24.47 -12.11
CA GLY A 144 1.66 24.63 -12.62
C GLY A 144 1.38 24.02 -13.99
N GLN A 145 2.38 23.46 -14.66
CA GLN A 145 2.21 22.78 -15.94
C GLN A 145 1.67 21.36 -15.75
N ARG A 146 1.11 20.83 -16.83
CA ARG A 146 0.80 19.40 -16.95
C ARG A 146 2.00 18.69 -17.57
N LEU A 147 2.51 17.66 -16.88
CA LEU A 147 3.63 16.86 -17.37
C LEU A 147 3.32 15.38 -17.23
N THR A 148 3.86 14.57 -18.14
CA THR A 148 3.90 13.12 -17.97
C THR A 148 5.05 12.71 -17.05
N ASP A 149 5.01 11.48 -16.54
CA ASP A 149 6.11 10.92 -15.73
C ASP A 149 7.43 10.84 -16.51
N GLU A 150 7.38 10.71 -17.84
CA GLU A 150 8.53 10.69 -18.73
C GLU A 150 9.13 12.09 -18.91
N GLN A 151 8.30 13.11 -19.13
CA GLN A 151 8.78 14.49 -19.22
C GLN A 151 9.43 14.94 -17.91
N LEU A 152 8.83 14.58 -16.77
CA LEU A 152 9.43 14.88 -15.45
C LEU A 152 10.78 14.21 -15.24
N GLU A 153 10.95 12.96 -15.69
CA GLU A 153 12.25 12.29 -15.66
C GLU A 153 13.29 13.06 -16.48
N VAL A 154 12.93 13.49 -17.69
CA VAL A 154 13.82 14.27 -18.57
C VAL A 154 14.19 15.62 -17.94
N GLU A 155 13.21 16.34 -17.40
CA GLU A 155 13.43 17.69 -16.86
C GLU A 155 14.17 17.71 -15.51
N THR A 156 13.96 16.69 -14.68
CA THR A 156 14.56 16.63 -13.33
C THR A 156 15.81 15.75 -13.26
N GLY A 157 16.03 14.87 -14.24
CA GLY A 157 17.03 13.81 -14.18
C GLY A 157 16.74 12.72 -13.14
N ILE A 158 15.61 12.78 -12.43
CA ILE A 158 15.22 11.79 -11.44
C ILE A 158 14.61 10.59 -12.17
N PRO A 159 15.12 9.36 -11.93
CA PRO A 159 14.59 8.17 -12.59
C PRO A 159 13.07 8.03 -12.42
N ARG A 160 12.37 7.65 -13.49
CA ARG A 160 10.90 7.56 -13.54
C ARG A 160 10.30 6.74 -12.40
N GLN A 161 10.99 5.67 -12.01
CA GLN A 161 10.57 4.80 -10.91
C GLN A 161 10.51 5.54 -9.57
N ARG A 162 11.39 6.52 -9.35
CA ARG A 162 11.43 7.34 -8.12
C ARG A 162 10.46 8.51 -8.21
N VAL A 163 10.48 9.26 -9.31
CA VAL A 163 9.66 10.48 -9.47
C VAL A 163 8.17 10.17 -9.33
N THR A 164 7.72 9.01 -9.82
CA THR A 164 6.31 8.55 -9.71
C THR A 164 5.82 8.46 -8.26
N TYR A 165 6.70 8.16 -7.30
CA TYR A 165 6.37 8.16 -5.88
C TYR A 165 6.56 9.55 -5.27
N MET A 166 7.74 10.14 -5.48
CA MET A 166 8.13 11.41 -4.85
C MET A 166 7.15 12.53 -5.16
N ARG A 167 6.72 12.65 -6.42
CA ARG A 167 5.80 13.71 -6.87
C ARG A 167 4.46 13.71 -6.15
N LYS A 168 4.04 12.59 -5.55
CA LYS A 168 2.75 12.53 -4.82
C LYS A 168 2.71 13.47 -3.62
N SER A 169 3.86 13.83 -3.05
CA SER A 169 3.97 14.83 -1.99
C SER A 169 3.53 16.22 -2.43
N LEU A 170 3.66 16.52 -3.74
CA LEU A 170 3.17 17.75 -4.36
C LEU A 170 1.69 17.69 -4.75
N LYS A 171 1.02 16.57 -4.48
CA LYS A 171 -0.42 16.34 -4.74
C LYS A 171 -0.88 16.66 -6.18
N PRO A 172 -0.18 16.22 -7.25
CA PRO A 172 -0.68 16.41 -8.60
C PRO A 172 -1.99 15.66 -8.82
N VAL A 173 -2.85 16.21 -9.68
CA VAL A 173 -4.07 15.56 -10.16
C VAL A 173 -3.73 14.76 -11.41
N GLU A 174 -4.07 13.47 -11.41
CA GLU A 174 -3.89 12.61 -12.58
C GLU A 174 -5.06 12.81 -13.55
N GLU A 175 -4.78 13.37 -14.72
CA GLU A 175 -5.71 13.51 -15.85
C GLU A 175 -5.39 12.49 -16.94
N TRP A 176 -6.44 11.97 -17.55
CA TRP A 176 -6.39 10.99 -18.62
C TRP A 176 -6.88 11.64 -19.89
N GLU A 177 -6.00 11.74 -20.87
CA GLU A 177 -6.37 12.08 -22.24
C GLU A 177 -6.60 10.78 -23.00
N LEU A 178 -7.83 10.63 -23.51
CA LEU A 178 -8.37 9.44 -24.13
C LEU A 178 -8.67 9.77 -25.59
N ARG A 179 -7.99 9.12 -26.52
CA ARG A 179 -8.28 9.29 -27.96
C ARG A 179 -8.70 7.95 -28.57
N PRO A 180 -9.95 7.83 -29.06
CA PRO A 180 -10.43 6.67 -29.79
C PRO A 180 -9.56 6.33 -30.99
N ARG A 181 -9.43 5.04 -31.29
CA ARG A 181 -8.79 4.52 -32.49
C ARG A 181 -9.68 3.53 -33.21
N LEU A 182 -10.04 2.44 -32.52
CA LEU A 182 -10.85 1.36 -33.07
C LEU A 182 -11.87 0.91 -32.03
N ALA A 183 -13.14 0.85 -32.43
CA ALA A 183 -14.21 0.44 -31.53
C ALA A 183 -14.02 -1.00 -31.02
N PRO A 184 -14.33 -1.30 -29.75
CA PRO A 184 -14.30 -2.65 -29.22
C PRO A 184 -15.60 -3.40 -29.51
N ASP A 185 -15.49 -4.68 -29.85
CA ASP A 185 -16.66 -5.57 -30.00
C ASP A 185 -17.12 -6.19 -28.67
N ALA A 186 -16.26 -6.18 -27.65
CA ALA A 186 -16.53 -6.81 -26.37
C ALA A 186 -17.60 -6.01 -25.58
N PRO A 187 -18.76 -6.62 -25.22
CA PRO A 187 -19.86 -5.90 -24.57
C PRO A 187 -19.48 -5.18 -23.26
N GLY A 188 -18.53 -5.73 -22.51
CA GLY A 188 -18.03 -5.12 -21.28
C GLY A 188 -17.22 -3.83 -21.47
N LEU A 189 -16.83 -3.50 -22.71
CA LEU A 189 -16.04 -2.31 -23.04
C LEU A 189 -16.87 -1.21 -23.72
N VAL A 190 -17.97 -1.58 -24.38
CA VAL A 190 -18.85 -0.66 -25.13
C VAL A 190 -19.33 0.53 -24.28
N PRO A 191 -19.81 0.36 -23.03
CA PRO A 191 -20.25 1.52 -22.23
C PRO A 191 -19.13 2.55 -21.98
N ALA A 192 -17.90 2.07 -21.76
CA ALA A 192 -16.76 2.97 -21.57
C ALA A 192 -16.31 3.60 -22.89
N TRP A 193 -16.43 2.89 -24.01
CA TRP A 193 -16.16 3.42 -25.36
C TRP A 193 -17.11 4.56 -25.70
N ASP A 194 -18.41 4.36 -25.50
CA ASP A 194 -19.43 5.38 -25.75
C ASP A 194 -19.22 6.62 -24.86
N TRP A 195 -18.83 6.39 -23.60
CA TRP A 195 -18.49 7.48 -22.67
C TRP A 195 -17.28 8.31 -23.15
N ILE A 196 -16.25 7.66 -23.72
CA ILE A 196 -15.11 8.36 -24.32
C ILE A 196 -15.54 9.19 -25.54
N GLY A 197 -16.52 8.70 -26.31
CA GLY A 197 -17.06 9.40 -27.47
C GLY A 197 -16.00 9.63 -28.56
N SER A 198 -15.88 10.87 -29.07
CA SER A 198 -14.88 11.25 -30.07
C SER A 198 -13.49 11.55 -29.52
N GLY A 199 -13.31 11.42 -28.20
CA GLY A 199 -12.10 11.85 -27.49
C GLY A 199 -12.44 12.71 -26.30
N ARG A 200 -11.68 12.53 -25.21
CA ARG A 200 -12.02 13.09 -23.91
C ARG A 200 -10.77 13.28 -23.07
N THR A 201 -10.71 14.37 -22.32
CA THR A 201 -9.74 14.55 -21.24
C THR A 201 -10.49 14.67 -19.93
N GLU A 202 -10.20 13.79 -18.98
CA GLU A 202 -10.87 13.79 -17.68
C GLU A 202 -9.92 13.43 -16.55
N SER A 203 -10.26 13.84 -15.34
CA SER A 203 -9.56 13.34 -14.17
C SER A 203 -9.78 11.82 -14.01
N LYS A 204 -8.74 11.12 -13.57
CA LYS A 204 -8.84 9.70 -13.19
C LYS A 204 -9.90 9.45 -12.12
N LYS A 205 -10.21 10.45 -11.29
CA LYS A 205 -11.23 10.36 -10.24
C LYS A 205 -12.61 10.22 -10.88
N VAL A 206 -12.96 11.08 -11.84
CA VAL A 206 -14.22 11.01 -12.60
C VAL A 206 -14.34 9.67 -13.31
N ALA A 207 -13.32 9.25 -14.06
CA ALA A 207 -13.32 7.94 -14.73
C ALA A 207 -13.51 6.73 -13.79
N ARG A 208 -13.12 6.86 -12.51
CA ARG A 208 -13.36 5.85 -11.47
C ARG A 208 -14.78 5.90 -10.95
N GLU A 209 -15.31 7.09 -10.71
CA GLU A 209 -16.65 7.32 -10.16
C GLU A 209 -17.74 6.89 -11.16
N GLU A 210 -17.50 7.11 -12.46
CA GLU A 210 -18.33 6.58 -13.55
C GLU A 210 -18.16 5.07 -13.79
N GLY A 211 -17.32 4.37 -13.01
CA GLY A 211 -17.10 2.93 -13.16
C GLY A 211 -16.27 2.50 -14.38
N HIS A 212 -15.79 3.43 -15.21
CA HIS A 212 -15.11 3.11 -16.48
C HIS A 212 -13.60 2.86 -16.36
N LYS A 213 -12.97 3.19 -15.23
CA LYS A 213 -11.51 3.09 -15.03
C LYS A 213 -10.89 1.76 -15.47
N ALA A 214 -11.52 0.63 -15.16
CA ALA A 214 -11.00 -0.69 -15.51
C ALA A 214 -11.10 -0.95 -17.01
N ALA A 215 -12.27 -0.67 -17.60
CA ALA A 215 -12.52 -0.81 -19.03
C ALA A 215 -11.60 0.10 -19.86
N ILE A 216 -11.40 1.35 -19.46
CA ILE A 216 -10.47 2.29 -20.13
C ILE A 216 -9.05 1.73 -20.17
N LYS A 217 -8.55 1.20 -19.05
CA LYS A 217 -7.22 0.59 -19.01
C LYS A 217 -7.12 -0.64 -19.90
N GLN A 218 -8.17 -1.45 -19.95
CA GLN A 218 -8.23 -2.61 -20.82
C GLN A 218 -8.27 -2.20 -22.30
N MET A 219 -9.08 -1.21 -22.66
CA MET A 219 -9.15 -0.66 -24.01
C MET A 219 -7.80 -0.10 -24.47
N ALA A 220 -7.10 0.63 -23.59
CA ALA A 220 -5.76 1.13 -23.90
C ALA A 220 -4.75 0.00 -24.11
N ARG A 221 -4.81 -1.06 -23.28
CA ARG A 221 -3.97 -2.25 -23.45
C ARG A 221 -4.24 -2.99 -24.77
N LEU A 222 -5.50 -3.04 -25.20
CA LEU A 222 -5.93 -3.69 -26.44
C LEU A 222 -5.77 -2.79 -27.68
N GLY A 223 -5.35 -1.54 -27.53
CA GLY A 223 -5.13 -0.61 -28.64
C GLY A 223 -6.38 0.08 -29.18
N HIS A 224 -7.55 -0.10 -28.56
CA HIS A 224 -8.79 0.57 -28.95
C HIS A 224 -8.70 2.09 -28.77
N ILE A 225 -7.94 2.55 -27.77
CA ILE A 225 -7.70 3.97 -27.49
C ILE A 225 -6.21 4.22 -27.26
N SER A 226 -5.75 5.45 -27.50
CA SER A 226 -4.55 5.94 -26.83
C SER A 226 -4.91 6.56 -25.49
N LEU A 227 -4.11 6.25 -24.46
CA LEU A 227 -4.25 6.80 -23.12
C LEU A 227 -2.96 7.51 -22.72
N THR A 228 -3.01 8.83 -22.57
CA THR A 228 -1.93 9.62 -21.99
C THR A 228 -2.30 10.01 -20.56
N LYS A 229 -1.38 9.82 -19.62
CA LYS A 229 -1.59 10.14 -18.20
C LYS A 229 -0.81 11.40 -17.84
N TRP A 230 -1.52 12.51 -17.83
CA TRP A 230 -1.00 13.80 -17.42
C TRP A 230 -1.02 13.93 -15.90
N GLN A 231 0.01 14.56 -15.36
CA GLN A 231 0.08 14.97 -13.97
C GLN A 231 -0.06 16.48 -13.96
N VAL A 232 -1.19 16.97 -13.46
CA VAL A 232 -1.50 18.39 -13.40
C VAL A 232 -1.09 18.88 -12.02
N TYR A 233 -0.16 19.82 -12.00
CA TYR A 233 0.38 20.41 -10.78
C TYR A 233 -0.32 21.73 -10.48
N SER A 234 -0.46 22.06 -9.18
CA SER A 234 -0.87 23.43 -8.82
C SER A 234 0.18 24.43 -9.31
N SER A 235 -0.22 25.68 -9.47
CA SER A 235 0.72 26.81 -9.59
C SER A 235 1.16 27.35 -8.22
N ASP A 236 0.42 27.02 -7.16
CA ASP A 236 0.68 27.49 -5.80
C ASP A 236 1.88 26.78 -5.19
N GLU A 237 2.78 27.55 -4.58
CA GLU A 237 3.97 27.01 -3.95
C GLU A 237 3.60 26.03 -2.81
N PRO A 238 4.20 24.83 -2.75
CA PRO A 238 3.99 23.91 -1.66
C PRO A 238 4.48 24.47 -0.31
N ASP A 239 3.79 24.09 0.77
CA ASP A 239 4.27 24.35 2.13
C ASP A 239 5.50 23.46 2.43
N TRP A 240 6.69 24.04 2.22
CA TRP A 240 7.97 23.36 2.41
C TRP A 240 8.21 22.94 3.85
N ASP A 241 7.81 23.76 4.82
CA ASP A 241 8.00 23.47 6.25
C ASP A 241 7.12 22.31 6.70
N LEU A 242 5.89 22.21 6.18
CA LEU A 242 5.04 21.05 6.39
C LEU A 242 5.64 19.78 5.79
N LEU A 243 6.21 19.86 4.59
CA LEU A 243 6.85 18.73 3.92
C LEU A 243 8.09 18.24 4.69
N GLU A 244 8.92 19.16 5.18
CA GLU A 244 10.09 18.83 5.99
C GLU A 244 9.69 18.21 7.33
N ARG A 245 8.72 18.81 8.05
CA ARG A 245 8.19 18.22 9.30
C ARG A 245 7.64 16.82 9.09
N LYS A 246 6.95 16.55 7.97
CA LYS A 246 6.46 15.20 7.63
C LYS A 246 7.61 14.22 7.43
N ARG A 247 8.70 14.64 6.78
CA ARG A 247 9.88 13.80 6.61
C ARG A 247 10.54 13.50 7.95
N LEU A 248 10.78 14.51 8.78
CA LEU A 248 11.35 14.34 10.12
C LEU A 248 10.50 13.40 10.98
N GLN A 249 9.17 13.54 10.95
CA GLN A 249 8.27 12.64 11.64
C GLN A 249 8.35 11.20 11.12
N ALA A 250 8.45 11.00 9.80
CA ALA A 250 8.60 9.67 9.22
C ALA A 250 9.90 8.99 9.66
N ILE A 251 11.01 9.74 9.73
CA ILE A 251 12.31 9.26 10.22
C ILE A 251 12.21 8.90 11.71
N ALA A 252 11.64 9.78 12.53
CA ALA A 252 11.45 9.54 13.97
C ALA A 252 10.58 8.30 14.24
N ASN A 253 9.46 8.16 13.52
CA ASN A 253 8.58 6.99 13.62
C ASN A 253 9.31 5.67 13.30
N LEU A 254 10.14 5.67 12.26
CA LEU A 254 10.90 4.47 11.90
C LEU A 254 11.98 4.15 12.95
N ALA A 255 12.67 5.18 13.47
CA ALA A 255 13.66 5.00 14.52
C ALA A 255 13.03 4.42 15.80
N GLU A 256 11.83 4.87 16.17
CA GLU A 256 11.10 4.34 17.32
C GLU A 256 10.72 2.87 17.13
N VAL A 257 10.14 2.51 15.97
CA VAL A 257 9.82 1.11 15.65
C VAL A 257 11.07 0.25 15.64
N ARG A 258 12.17 0.76 15.07
CA ARG A 258 13.45 0.06 15.04
C ARG A 258 13.98 -0.23 16.44
N SER A 259 14.00 0.78 17.31
CA SER A 259 14.42 0.63 18.70
C SER A 259 13.56 -0.37 19.45
N LEU A 260 12.23 -0.35 19.23
CA LEU A 260 11.34 -1.36 19.79
C LEU A 260 11.75 -2.76 19.31
N VAL A 261 11.73 -3.00 18.00
CA VAL A 261 12.02 -4.31 17.40
C VAL A 261 13.37 -4.86 17.84
N GLU A 262 14.42 -4.04 17.89
CA GLU A 262 15.77 -4.48 18.29
C GLU A 262 15.88 -4.82 19.79
N SER A 263 14.91 -4.41 20.63
CA SER A 263 14.89 -4.69 22.08
C SER A 263 14.01 -5.88 22.49
N LEU A 264 13.18 -6.39 21.59
CA LEU A 264 12.17 -7.40 21.92
C LEU A 264 12.75 -8.82 21.91
N PRO A 265 12.28 -9.71 22.80
CA PRO A 265 12.70 -11.11 22.81
C PRO A 265 12.21 -11.86 21.55
N ASP A 266 12.97 -12.88 21.13
CA ASP A 266 12.60 -13.74 20.01
C ASP A 266 11.43 -14.65 20.42
N HIS A 267 10.35 -14.59 19.63
CA HIS A 267 9.13 -15.36 19.85
C HIS A 267 9.37 -16.87 19.87
N LEU A 268 10.28 -17.39 19.05
CA LEU A 268 10.51 -18.83 18.92
C LEU A 268 11.32 -19.39 20.10
N GLN A 269 12.07 -18.54 20.80
CA GLN A 269 12.88 -18.90 21.97
C GLN A 269 12.17 -18.67 23.31
N ALA A 270 11.13 -17.83 23.32
CA ALA A 270 10.35 -17.49 24.51
C ALA A 270 9.39 -18.59 24.98
#